data_AF-A0A4P6EZQ8-F1
#
_entry.id   AF-A0A4P6EZQ8-F1
#
_cell.length_a   1.000
_cell.length_b   1.000
_cell.length_c   1.000
_cell.angle_alpha   90.00
_cell.angle_beta   90.00
_cell.angle_gamma   90.00
#
_symmetry.space_group_name_H-M   'P 1'
#
loop_
_entity.id
_entity.type
_entity.pdbx_description
1 polymer ?
#
loop_
_entity_poly.entity_id
_entity_poly.type
_entity_poly.pdbx_seq_one_letter_code
_entity_poly.pdbx_strand_id
1 'polypeptide(L)'
;MATTAPIKVDTETDELVSHAAHFLSRSKKDIVDAAVREYIDTHRDEINAGIKAALGRLNGTDETAVAVMTGLSEEELDDLGGMPA
;
A
#
# COMPACT_ATOMS: atom_id res chain seq x y z
N MET A 1 18.68 11.44 14.86
CA MET A 1 17.30 10.99 14.54
C MET A 1 16.98 11.47 13.14
N ALA A 2 16.47 10.61 12.26
CA ALA A 2 16.05 11.02 10.93
C ALA A 2 14.80 11.90 11.07
N THR A 3 14.91 13.17 10.69
CA THR A 3 13.77 14.09 10.68
C THR A 3 13.07 14.00 9.34
N THR A 4 11.80 13.61 9.35
CA THR A 4 10.94 13.65 8.17
C THR A 4 10.45 15.08 7.93
N ALA A 5 10.05 15.38 6.70
CA ALA A 5 9.45 16.67 6.39
C ALA A 5 8.14 16.87 7.18
N PRO A 6 7.78 18.11 7.56
CA PRO A 6 6.50 18.40 8.20
C PRO A 6 5.33 18.03 7.31
N ILE A 7 4.31 17.36 7.88
CA ILE A 7 3.05 17.08 7.19
C ILE A 7 2.11 18.25 7.43
N LYS A 8 1.62 18.88 6.35
CA LYS A 8 0.58 19.90 6.44
C LYS A 8 -0.78 19.22 6.45
N VAL A 9 -1.62 19.61 7.39
CA VAL A 9 -3.02 19.20 7.51
C VAL A 9 -3.90 20.45 7.53
N ASP A 10 -5.18 20.30 7.25
CA ASP A 10 -6.16 21.36 7.46
C ASP A 10 -6.36 21.65 8.96
N THR A 11 -7.00 22.78 9.25
CA THR A 11 -7.23 23.26 10.62
C THR A 11 -8.07 22.29 11.45
N GLU A 12 -9.10 21.69 10.87
CA GLU A 12 -10.01 20.79 11.56
C GLU A 12 -9.27 19.53 12.03
N THR A 13 -8.43 18.97 11.16
CA THR A 13 -7.56 17.84 11.48
C THR A 13 -6.54 18.18 12.57
N ASP A 14 -5.93 19.37 12.54
CA ASP A 14 -5.01 19.79 13.61
C ASP A 14 -5.72 19.95 14.96
N GLU A 15 -6.96 20.46 14.98
CA GLU A 15 -7.77 20.57 16.20
C GLU A 15 -8.10 19.19 16.77
N LEU A 16 -8.52 18.24 15.93
CA LEU A 16 -8.78 16.85 16.33
C LEU A 16 -7.54 16.21 16.95
N VAL A 17 -6.38 16.34 16.28
CA VAL A 17 -5.11 15.81 16.79
C VAL A 17 -4.70 16.51 18.09
N SER A 18 -4.96 17.81 18.22
CA SER A 18 -4.69 18.59 19.44
C SER A 18 -5.51 18.08 20.63
N HIS A 19 -6.82 17.89 20.43
CA HIS A 19 -7.70 17.37 21.48
C HIS A 19 -7.30 15.95 21.89
N ALA A 20 -7.06 15.06 20.92
CA ALA A 20 -6.63 13.69 21.20
C ALA A 20 -5.29 13.66 21.97
N ALA A 21 -4.30 14.45 21.53
CA ALA A 21 -3.02 14.58 22.22
C ALA A 21 -3.19 15.05 23.68
N HIS A 22 -4.04 16.05 23.88
CA HIS A 22 -4.35 16.59 25.21
C HIS A 22 -4.98 15.51 26.12
N PHE A 23 -6.10 14.92 25.70
CA PHE A 23 -6.84 13.97 26.53
C PHE A 23 -6.08 12.67 26.78
N LEU A 24 -5.25 12.22 25.83
CA LEU A 24 -4.48 10.99 25.95
C LEU A 24 -3.09 11.21 26.57
N SER A 25 -2.72 12.45 26.90
CA SER A 25 -1.39 12.82 27.41
C SER A 25 -0.24 12.30 26.52
N ARG A 26 -0.43 12.39 25.20
CA ARG A 26 0.54 11.95 24.17
C ARG A 26 0.93 13.13 23.28
N SER A 27 2.07 13.03 22.59
CA SER A 27 2.43 14.05 21.60
C SER A 27 1.53 13.94 20.37
N LYS A 28 1.28 15.08 19.68
CA LYS A 28 0.57 15.09 18.39
C LYS A 28 1.18 14.11 17.39
N LYS A 29 2.52 14.03 17.36
CA LYS A 29 3.27 13.08 16.53
C LYS A 29 2.87 11.64 16.83
N ASP A 30 2.81 11.25 18.10
CA ASP A 30 2.48 9.87 18.48
C ASP A 30 1.03 9.50 18.16
N ILE A 31 0.11 10.47 18.19
CA ILE A 31 -1.28 10.29 17.75
C ILE A 31 -1.32 10.04 16.24
N VAL A 32 -0.67 10.90 15.44
CA VAL A 32 -0.61 10.75 13.97
C VAL A 32 0.06 9.44 13.58
N ASP A 33 1.19 9.12 14.21
CA ASP A 33 1.95 7.88 14.00
C ASP A 33 1.09 6.63 14.26
N ALA A 34 0.23 6.65 15.30
CA ALA A 34 -0.66 5.53 15.59
C ALA A 34 -1.82 5.46 14.60
N ALA A 35 -2.49 6.59 14.34
CA ALA A 35 -3.63 6.67 13.43
C ALA A 35 -3.26 6.25 12.00
N VAL A 36 -2.10 6.65 11.49
CA VAL A 36 -1.63 6.24 10.15
C VAL A 36 -1.39 4.74 10.08
N ARG A 37 -0.77 4.12 11.10
CA ARG A 37 -0.56 2.67 11.12
C ARG A 37 -1.89 1.91 11.17
N GLU A 38 -2.80 2.34 12.02
CA GLU A 38 -4.14 1.74 12.14
C GLU A 38 -4.94 1.87 10.84
N TYR A 39 -4.89 3.04 10.18
CA TYR A 39 -5.53 3.25 8.89
C TYR A 39 -4.99 2.30 7.82
N ILE A 40 -3.66 2.16 7.73
CA ILE A 40 -3.01 1.26 6.77
C ILE A 40 -3.37 -0.20 7.07
N ASP A 41 -3.33 -0.62 8.33
CA ASP A 41 -3.65 -2.00 8.71
C ASP A 41 -5.11 -2.34 8.42
N THR A 42 -6.03 -1.40 8.66
CA THR A 42 -7.46 -1.57 8.35
C THR A 42 -7.73 -1.67 6.85
N HIS A 43 -6.98 -0.96 6.02
CA HIS A 43 -7.16 -0.92 4.56
C HIS A 43 -6.16 -1.80 3.80
N ARG A 44 -5.50 -2.74 4.49
CA ARG A 44 -4.42 -3.54 3.91
C ARG A 44 -4.86 -4.32 2.67
N ASP A 45 -6.08 -4.85 2.67
CA ASP A 45 -6.62 -5.61 1.55
C ASP A 45 -6.87 -4.74 0.32
N GLU A 46 -7.39 -3.53 0.50
CA GLU A 46 -7.60 -2.56 -0.58
C GLU A 46 -6.27 -2.10 -1.17
N ILE A 47 -5.29 -1.79 -0.31
CA ILE A 47 -3.94 -1.42 -0.74
C ILE A 47 -3.32 -2.56 -1.56
N ASN A 48 -3.43 -3.80 -1.08
CA ASN A 48 -2.93 -4.98 -1.80
C ASN A 48 -3.63 -5.20 -3.14
N ALA A 49 -4.95 -4.98 -3.21
CA ALA A 49 -5.70 -5.04 -4.45
C ALA A 49 -5.24 -3.97 -5.44
N GLY A 50 -5.02 -2.74 -4.97
CA GLY A 50 -4.47 -1.64 -5.77
C GLY A 50 -3.07 -1.94 -6.30
N ILE A 51 -2.20 -2.51 -5.47
CA ILE A 51 -0.83 -2.93 -5.87
C ILE A 51 -0.91 -4.02 -6.93
N LYS A 52 -1.73 -5.06 -6.74
CA LYS A 52 -1.92 -6.13 -7.73
C LYS A 52 -2.44 -5.59 -9.06
N ALA A 53 -3.42 -4.68 -9.03
CA ALA A 53 -3.95 -4.05 -10.23
C ALA A 53 -2.91 -3.13 -10.92
N ALA A 54 -2.05 -2.46 -10.16
CA ALA A 54 -0.95 -1.68 -10.71
C ALA A 54 0.13 -2.58 -11.35
N LEU A 55 0.49 -3.68 -10.70
CA LEU A 55 1.43 -4.67 -11.23
C LEU A 55 0.87 -5.40 -12.46
N GLY A 56 -0.40 -5.78 -12.47
CA GLY A 56 -1.04 -6.40 -13.65
C GLY A 56 -1.05 -5.46 -14.85
N ARG A 57 -1.25 -4.15 -14.63
CA ARG A 57 -1.12 -3.15 -15.70
C ARG A 57 0.31 -2.94 -16.18
N LEU A 58 1.30 -3.08 -15.29
CA LEU A 58 2.71 -2.94 -15.62
C LEU A 58 3.27 -4.19 -16.32
N ASN A 59 2.78 -5.38 -15.95
CA ASN A 59 3.21 -6.66 -16.51
C ASN A 59 2.56 -6.98 -17.86
N GLY A 60 1.66 -6.15 -18.40
CA GLY A 60 1.23 -6.25 -19.80
C GLY A 60 0.21 -7.35 -20.12
N THR A 61 0.38 -8.59 -19.63
CA THR A 61 -0.60 -9.70 -19.72
C THR A 61 -0.39 -10.72 -18.59
N ASP A 62 -1.37 -11.61 -18.38
CA ASP A 62 -1.28 -12.72 -17.41
C ASP A 62 -0.09 -13.66 -17.71
N GLU A 63 0.37 -13.73 -18.96
CA GLU A 63 1.53 -14.54 -19.37
C GLU A 63 2.83 -14.05 -18.73
N THR A 64 3.09 -12.73 -18.75
CA THR A 64 4.30 -12.16 -18.13
C THR A 64 4.26 -12.28 -16.60
N ALA A 65 3.07 -12.26 -15.99
CA ALA A 65 2.91 -12.51 -14.55
C ALA A 65 3.18 -13.99 -14.19
N VAL A 66 2.72 -14.94 -15.02
CA VAL A 66 2.99 -16.37 -14.85
C VAL A 66 4.46 -16.69 -15.10
N ALA A 67 5.07 -16.11 -16.13
CA ALA A 67 6.50 -16.24 -16.44
C ALA A 67 7.40 -15.83 -15.26
N VAL A 68 7.08 -14.72 -14.60
CA VAL A 68 7.82 -14.25 -13.41
C VAL A 68 7.61 -15.18 -12.19
N MET A 69 6.44 -15.81 -12.05
CA MET A 69 6.16 -16.71 -10.93
C MET A 69 6.71 -18.12 -11.12
N THR A 70 6.81 -18.62 -12.35
CA THR A 70 7.29 -19.97 -12.69
C THR A 70 8.77 -19.97 -13.09
N GLY A 71 9.33 -18.82 -13.44
CA GLY A 71 10.70 -18.68 -13.96
C GLY A 71 10.85 -19.13 -15.42
N LEU A 72 9.73 -19.37 -16.12
CA LEU A 72 9.68 -19.81 -17.51
C LEU A 72 9.50 -18.59 -18.43
N SER A 73 10.10 -18.61 -19.62
CA SER A 73 9.84 -17.59 -20.63
C SER A 73 8.43 -17.72 -21.23
N GLU A 74 7.95 -16.69 -21.93
CA GLU A 74 6.65 -16.71 -22.61
C GLU A 74 6.58 -17.83 -23.68
N GLU A 75 7.70 -18.13 -24.35
CA GLU A 75 7.82 -19.24 -25.31
C GLU A 75 7.71 -20.61 -24.62
N GLU A 76 8.30 -20.78 -23.43
CA GLU A 76 8.22 -22.02 -22.65
C GLU A 76 6.80 -22.27 -22.10
N LEU A 77 6.01 -21.22 -21.87
CA LEU A 77 4.60 -21.33 -21.46
C LEU A 77 3.69 -21.74 -22.63
N ASP A 78 3.96 -21.25 -23.83
CA ASP A 78 3.23 -21.64 -25.05
C ASP A 78 3.46 -23.12 -25.39
N ASP A 79 4.71 -23.59 -25.25
CA ASP A 79 5.09 -25.00 -25.41
C ASP A 79 4.41 -25.95 -24.42
N LEU A 80 3.98 -25.45 -23.26
CA LEU A 80 3.26 -26.22 -22.24
C LEU A 80 1.73 -26.16 -22.39
N GLY A 81 1.23 -25.57 -23.48
CA GLY A 81 -0.19 -25.51 -23.83
C GLY A 81 -0.86 -24.16 -23.54
N GLY A 82 -0.09 -23.12 -23.21
CA GLY A 82 -0.60 -21.77 -23.01
C GLY A 82 -1.49 -21.59 -21.78
N MET A 83 -2.08 -20.40 -21.64
CA MET A 83 -3.01 -20.10 -20.53
C MET A 83 -4.42 -20.66 -20.81
N PRO A 84 -5.11 -21.21 -19.80
CA PRO A 84 -6.50 -21.64 -19.95
C PRO A 84 -7.41 -20.44 -20.23
N ALA A 85 -8.34 -20.62 -21.17
CA ALA A 85 -9.35 -19.63 -21.57
C ALA A 85 -10.41 -19.35 -20.49
#